data_AF-A0A7X9D904-F1
#
_entry.id   AF-A0A7X9D904-F1
#
_cell.length_a   1.000
_cell.length_b   1.000
_cell.length_c   1.000
_cell.angle_alpha   90.00
_cell.angle_beta   90.00
_cell.angle_gamma   90.00
#
_symmetry.space_group_name_H-M   'P 1'
#
loop_
_entity.id
_entity.type
_entity.pdbx_description
1 polymer ?
#
loop_
_entity_poly.entity_id
_entity_poly.type
_entity_poly.pdbx_seq_one_letter_code
_entity_poly.pdbx_strand_id
1 'polypeptide(L)' 'MEIYLHGNRLFMIMETVPDFDHDKAMEELARKPRQSEWETFVSRFQKTSPDSSATEKWQLMERIYKMGE' A
#
# COMPACT_ATOMS: atom_id res chain seq x y z
N MET A 1 3.62 3.28 8.28
CA MET A 1 3.35 2.30 7.21
C MET A 1 4.11 1.04 7.55
N GLU A 2 3.40 -0.05 7.66
CA GLU A 2 3.92 -1.39 7.97
C GLU A 2 3.40 -2.34 6.91
N ILE A 3 4.22 -3.31 6.50
CA ILE A 3 3.81 -4.34 5.54
C ILE A 3 4.09 -5.70 6.16
N TYR A 4 3.06 -6.51 6.31
CA TYR A 4 3.11 -7.87 6.83
C TYR A 4 2.96 -8.87 5.68
N LEU A 5 3.63 -10.01 5.77
CA LEU A 5 3.56 -11.10 4.80
C LEU A 5 3.01 -12.37 5.45
N HIS A 6 1.99 -12.96 4.87
CA HIS A 6 1.48 -14.28 5.23
C HIS A 6 1.37 -15.16 3.99
N GLY A 7 2.25 -16.16 3.88
CA GLY A 7 2.39 -16.97 2.67
C GLY A 7 2.77 -16.10 1.47
N ASN A 8 1.83 -15.85 0.56
CA ASN A 8 1.99 -14.98 -0.60
C ASN A 8 1.07 -13.75 -0.57
N ARG A 9 0.46 -13.42 0.58
CA ARG A 9 -0.42 -12.27 0.77
C ARG A 9 0.29 -11.18 1.56
N LEU A 10 0.22 -9.95 1.06
CA LEU A 10 0.74 -8.77 1.73
C LEU A 10 -0.40 -7.99 2.38
N PHE A 11 -0.17 -7.50 3.58
CA PHE A 11 -1.07 -6.62 4.30
C PHE A 11 -0.31 -5.33 4.62
N MET A 12 -0.79 -4.20 4.11
CA MET A 12 -0.24 -2.89 4.46
C MET A 12 -1.13 -2.24 5.51
N ILE A 13 -0.55 -1.85 6.64
CA ILE A 13 -1.22 -1.08 7.68
C ILE A 13 -0.58 0.30 7.71
N MET A 14 -1.41 1.34 7.64
CA MET A 14 -0.97 2.73 7.72
C MET A 14 -1.78 3.43 8.78
N GLU A 15 -1.09 4.12 9.68
CA GLU A 15 -1.71 5.14 10.52
C GLU A 15 -1.85 6.41 9.71
N THR A 16 -3.07 6.93 9.66
CA THR A 16 -3.46 8.04 8.81
C THR A 16 -4.28 9.06 9.60
N VAL A 17 -4.46 10.25 9.04
CA VAL A 17 -5.36 11.27 9.60
C VAL A 17 -6.83 10.87 9.38
N PRO A 18 -7.80 11.39 10.17
CA PRO A 18 -9.21 11.03 10.06
C PRO A 18 -9.82 11.19 8.66
N ASP A 19 -9.41 12.25 7.93
CA ASP A 19 -9.87 12.53 6.56
C ASP A 19 -8.92 11.95 5.51
N PHE A 20 -8.46 10.71 5.72
CA PHE A 20 -7.50 10.08 4.82
C PHE A 20 -8.12 9.79 3.45
N ASP A 21 -7.59 10.49 2.44
CA ASP A 21 -7.84 10.21 1.04
C ASP A 21 -6.76 9.26 0.52
N HIS A 22 -7.17 8.03 0.18
CA HIS A 22 -6.27 6.99 -0.30
C HIS A 22 -5.59 7.37 -1.61
N ASP A 23 -6.33 7.93 -2.56
CA ASP A 23 -5.81 8.28 -3.87
C ASP A 23 -4.77 9.40 -3.74
N LYS A 24 -5.09 10.42 -2.94
CA LYS A 24 -4.15 11.51 -2.65
C LYS A 24 -2.90 11.01 -1.92
N ALA A 25 -3.05 10.10 -0.96
CA ALA A 25 -1.91 9.55 -0.23
C ALA A 25 -1.01 8.68 -1.10
N MET A 26 -1.59 7.91 -2.02
CA MET A 26 -0.84 7.12 -3.00
C MET A 26 -0.13 8.01 -4.02
N GLU A 27 -0.75 9.11 -4.46
CA GLU A 27 -0.09 10.11 -5.30
C GLU A 27 1.10 10.77 -4.58
N GLU A 28 0.93 11.16 -3.33
CA GLU A 28 2.01 11.73 -2.52
C GLU A 28 3.15 10.73 -2.30
N LEU A 29 2.82 9.44 -2.10
CA LEU A 29 3.79 8.36 -2.05
C LEU A 29 4.54 8.22 -3.39
N ALA A 30 3.82 8.19 -4.52
CA ALA A 30 4.36 8.11 -5.87
C ALA A 30 5.39 9.21 -6.18
N ARG A 31 5.21 10.40 -5.60
CA ARG A 31 6.12 11.55 -5.77
C ARG A 31 7.34 11.52 -4.85
N LYS A 32 7.44 10.59 -3.89
CA LYS A 32 8.60 10.52 -3.01
C LYS A 32 9.87 10.17 -3.79
N PRO A 33 11.03 10.72 -3.39
CA PRO A 33 12.30 10.37 -4.01
C PRO A 33 12.50 8.87 -4.01
N ARG A 34 12.88 8.31 -5.18
CA ARG A 34 13.15 6.88 -5.37
C ARG A 34 11.94 5.96 -5.20
N GLN A 35 10.72 6.48 -5.09
CA GLN A 35 9.52 5.65 -5.05
C GLN A 35 9.38 4.81 -6.32
N SER A 36 9.58 5.42 -7.49
CA SER A 36 9.49 4.71 -8.77
C SER A 36 10.53 3.58 -8.89
N GLU A 37 11.76 3.80 -8.42
CA GLU A 37 12.80 2.75 -8.35
C GLU A 37 12.38 1.62 -7.42
N TRP A 38 11.89 1.97 -6.23
CA TRP A 38 11.39 1.04 -5.23
C TRP A 38 10.25 0.18 -5.80
N GLU A 39 9.22 0.80 -6.36
CA GLU A 39 8.07 0.12 -6.96
C GLU A 39 8.48 -0.80 -8.12
N THR A 40 9.38 -0.35 -8.98
CA THR A 40 9.94 -1.18 -10.07
C THR A 40 10.63 -2.42 -9.51
N PHE A 41 11.39 -2.29 -8.43
CA PHE A 41 12.05 -3.41 -7.79
C PHE A 41 11.08 -4.36 -7.08
N VAL A 42 10.15 -3.84 -6.26
CA VAL A 42 9.24 -4.67 -5.47
C VAL A 42 8.14 -5.34 -6.27
N SER A 43 7.69 -4.71 -7.38
CA SER A 43 6.63 -5.27 -8.25
C SER A 43 7.00 -6.65 -8.82
N ARG A 44 8.29 -6.92 -9.03
CA ARG A 44 8.81 -8.23 -9.48
C ARG A 44 8.47 -9.39 -8.54
N PHE A 45 8.20 -9.09 -7.27
CA PHE A 45 7.90 -10.09 -6.24
C PHE A 45 6.40 -10.18 -5.93
N GLN A 46 5.61 -9.25 -6.46
CA GLN A 46 4.16 -9.19 -6.28
C GLN A 46 3.47 -9.86 -7.48
N LYS A 47 2.35 -10.54 -7.23
CA LYS A 47 1.52 -11.09 -8.31
C LYS A 47 0.62 -9.99 -8.89
N THR A 48 1.23 -8.96 -9.45
CA THR A 48 0.56 -7.77 -9.98
C THR A 48 1.16 -7.42 -11.32
N SER A 49 0.36 -6.91 -12.27
CA SER A 49 0.93 -6.42 -13.53
C SER A 49 1.84 -5.21 -13.24
N PRO A 50 2.96 -5.03 -13.96
CA PRO A 50 3.73 -3.79 -13.91
C PRO A 50 2.85 -2.56 -14.14
N ASP A 51 1.85 -2.71 -15.03
CA ASP A 51 0.90 -1.67 -15.42
C ASP A 51 -0.30 -1.54 -14.47
N SER A 52 -0.39 -2.37 -13.43
CA SER A 52 -1.51 -2.29 -12.50
C SER A 52 -1.44 -1.02 -11.66
N SER A 53 -2.57 -0.32 -11.56
CA SER A 53 -2.72 0.84 -10.69
C SER A 53 -2.51 0.45 -9.22
N ALA A 54 -2.21 1.42 -8.35
CA ALA A 54 -2.10 1.16 -6.91
C ALA A 54 -3.39 0.51 -6.35
N THR A 55 -4.55 0.90 -6.87
CA THR A 55 -5.88 0.35 -6.56
C THR A 55 -6.10 -1.07 -7.07
N GLU A 56 -5.42 -1.49 -8.14
CA GLU A 56 -5.41 -2.89 -8.59
C GLU A 56 -4.41 -3.75 -7.80
N LYS A 57 -3.36 -3.14 -7.25
CA LYS A 57 -2.32 -3.82 -6.46
C LYS A 57 -2.76 -4.05 -5.01
N TRP A 58 -3.51 -3.12 -4.44
CA TRP A 58 -3.94 -3.15 -3.04
C TRP A 58 -5.45 -3.14 -2.93
N GLN A 59 -6.00 -4.15 -2.29
CA GLN A 59 -7.40 -4.18 -1.91
C GLN A 59 -7.59 -3.49 -0.56
N LEU A 60 -8.37 -2.42 -0.52
CA LEU A 60 -8.75 -1.75 0.73
C LEU A 60 -9.55 -2.70 1.62
N MET A 61 -9.22 -2.70 2.92
CA MET A 61 -9.88 -3.51 3.93
C MET A 61 -10.42 -2.63 5.05
N GLU A 62 -11.61 -2.94 5.54
CA GLU A 62 -12.21 -2.26 6.70
C GLU A 62 -11.65 -2.83 8.01
N ARG A 63 -11.11 -1.96 8.88
CA ARG A 63 -10.68 -2.35 10.22
C ARG A 63 -11.89 -2.40 11.14
N ILE A 64 -12.35 -3.60 11.46
CA ILE A 64 -13.52 -3.81 12.33
C ILE A 64 -13.22 -3.71 13.84
N TYR A 65 -11.96 -3.78 14.26
CA TYR A 65 -11.55 -3.76 15.67
C TYR A 65 -10.08 -3.32 15.84
N LYS A 66 -9.79 -2.57 16.91
CA LYS A 66 -8.43 -2.28 17.43
C LYS A 66 -8.52 -2.28 18.96
N MET A 67 -7.62 -2.99 19.64
CA MET A 67 -7.55 -3.01 21.11
C MET A 67 -6.49 -2.00 21.58
N GLY A 68 -6.92 -0.98 22.32
CA GLY A 68 -6.06 0.14 22.76
C GLY A 68 -5.76 1.16 21.65
N GLU A 69 -5.18 2.30 22.04
CA GLU A 69 -4.49 3.23 21.12
C GLU A 69 -3.01 2.90 21.03
#